data_AF-A0A097QUR9-F1
#
_entry.id   AF-A0A097QUR9-F1
#
_cell.length_a   1.000
_cell.length_b   1.000
_cell.length_c   1.000
_cell.angle_alpha   90.00
_cell.angle_beta   90.00
_cell.angle_gamma   90.00
#
_symmetry.space_group_name_H-M   'P 1'
#
loop_
_entity.id
_entity.type
_entity.pdbx_description
1 polymer ?
#
loop_
_entity_poly.entity_id
_entity_poly.type
_entity_poly.pdbx_seq_one_letter_code
_entity_poly.pdbx_strand_id
1 'polypeptide(L)'
;MGDYLVVLEAPIIVRDVETSEDAINVAVSKVTKALNREKLDFVRVELGYSQCPVCGAHFESAFVIGNVGLVGMYLTLKVYNAQTIEHAERIAKAVVGKALKKVPLKVYEIRELQEDEDDGVEVEL
;
A
#
# COMPACT_ATOMS: atom_id res chain seq x y z
N MET A 1 19.95 9.12 -12.69
CA MET A 1 19.26 9.10 -11.39
C MET A 1 17.93 9.77 -11.62
N GLY A 2 16.86 9.21 -11.07
CA GLY A 2 15.51 9.70 -11.26
C GLY A 2 14.69 9.56 -9.99
N ASP A 3 13.57 10.26 -9.97
CA ASP A 3 12.57 10.16 -8.92
C ASP A 3 11.48 9.21 -9.36
N TYR A 4 10.99 8.38 -8.44
CA TYR A 4 10.01 7.35 -8.76
C TYR A 4 8.87 7.39 -7.77
N LEU A 5 7.65 7.27 -8.27
CA LEU A 5 6.52 6.88 -7.47
C LEU A 5 6.49 5.36 -7.38
N VAL A 6 6.52 4.82 -6.17
CA VAL A 6 6.40 3.38 -5.94
C VAL A 6 5.11 3.10 -5.20
N VAL A 7 4.35 2.12 -5.68
CA VAL A 7 3.16 1.59 -5.01
C VAL A 7 3.45 0.17 -4.54
N LEU A 8 3.41 -0.05 -3.23
CA LEU A 8 3.53 -1.37 -2.64
C LEU A 8 2.15 -1.90 -2.23
N GLU A 9 1.90 -3.17 -2.52
CA GLU A 9 0.74 -3.90 -2.02
C GLU A 9 1.10 -4.65 -0.73
N ALA A 10 0.25 -4.52 0.28
CA ALA A 10 0.44 -5.10 1.61
C ALA A 10 -0.87 -5.76 2.11
N PRO A 11 -0.86 -7.07 2.46
CA PRO A 11 -2.00 -7.73 3.07
C PRO A 11 -2.02 -7.50 4.59
N ILE A 12 -3.08 -6.90 5.10
CA ILE A 12 -3.27 -6.55 6.50
C ILE A 12 -4.30 -7.45 7.14
N ILE A 13 -3.86 -8.25 8.11
CA ILE A 13 -4.76 -9.07 8.93
C ILE A 13 -5.20 -8.26 10.14
N VAL A 14 -6.52 -8.20 10.34
CA VAL A 14 -7.19 -7.59 11.50
C VAL A 14 -8.08 -8.63 12.17
N ARG A 15 -8.34 -8.44 13.45
CA ARG A 15 -9.15 -9.34 14.28
C ARG A 15 -10.25 -8.53 14.95
N ASP A 16 -11.25 -9.24 15.43
CA ASP A 16 -12.37 -8.68 16.17
C ASP A 16 -13.17 -7.69 15.31
N VAL A 17 -13.43 -8.09 14.05
CA VAL A 17 -14.15 -7.29 13.05
C VAL A 17 -15.36 -8.03 12.51
N GLU A 18 -16.48 -7.35 12.34
CA GLU A 18 -17.75 -7.97 11.91
C GLU A 18 -18.04 -7.80 10.42
N THR A 19 -17.63 -6.66 9.85
CA THR A 19 -17.91 -6.29 8.45
C THR A 19 -16.63 -5.96 7.70
N SER A 20 -16.69 -5.96 6.37
CA SER A 20 -15.58 -5.50 5.53
C SER A 20 -15.21 -4.05 5.86
N GLU A 21 -16.20 -3.16 6.01
CA GLU A 21 -15.97 -1.75 6.37
C GLU A 21 -15.24 -1.58 7.70
N ASP A 22 -15.61 -2.37 8.72
CA ASP A 22 -14.91 -2.38 10.01
C ASP A 22 -13.47 -2.87 9.86
N ALA A 23 -13.28 -3.97 9.12
CA ALA A 23 -11.95 -4.49 8.81
C ALA A 23 -11.05 -3.45 8.14
N ILE A 24 -11.60 -2.70 7.18
CA ILE A 24 -10.92 -1.61 6.47
C ILE A 24 -10.50 -0.52 7.46
N ASN A 25 -11.43 -0.02 8.27
CA ASN A 25 -11.17 1.04 9.24
C ASN A 25 -10.07 0.65 10.24
N VAL A 26 -10.13 -0.57 10.76
CA VAL A 26 -9.12 -1.12 11.66
C VAL A 26 -7.77 -1.27 10.95
N ALA A 27 -7.77 -1.75 9.70
CA ALA A 27 -6.55 -1.93 8.90
C ALA A 27 -5.85 -0.60 8.63
N VAL A 28 -6.59 0.41 8.16
CA VAL A 28 -6.09 1.78 7.94
C VAL A 28 -5.49 2.32 9.23
N SER A 29 -6.23 2.27 10.35
CA SER A 29 -5.74 2.76 11.64
C SER A 29 -4.45 2.07 12.07
N LYS A 30 -4.36 0.76 11.88
CA LYS A 30 -3.19 -0.06 12.23
C LYS A 30 -1.97 0.30 11.38
N VAL A 31 -2.14 0.43 10.07
CA VAL A 31 -1.06 0.77 9.13
C VAL A 31 -0.57 2.19 9.36
N THR A 32 -1.46 3.18 9.43
CA THR A 32 -1.09 4.58 9.68
C THR A 32 -0.35 4.73 11.01
N LYS A 33 -0.82 4.07 12.08
CA LYS A 33 -0.10 4.07 13.38
C LYS A 33 1.29 3.44 13.28
N ALA A 34 1.45 2.37 12.49
CA ALA A 34 2.75 1.73 12.30
C ALA A 34 3.72 2.65 11.52
N LEU A 35 3.24 3.30 10.46
CA LEU A 35 4.02 4.25 9.66
C LEU A 35 4.45 5.47 10.48
N ASN A 36 3.51 6.07 11.24
CA ASN A 36 3.80 7.25 12.07
C ASN A 36 4.86 6.98 13.14
N ARG A 37 4.91 5.77 13.71
CA ARG A 37 5.95 5.38 14.68
C ARG A 37 7.35 5.39 14.08
N GLU A 38 7.46 5.10 12.79
CA GLU A 38 8.72 5.12 12.05
C GLU A 38 8.95 6.46 11.30
N LYS A 39 8.09 7.48 11.55
CA LYS A 39 8.13 8.81 10.90
C LYS A 39 7.95 8.72 9.38
N LEU A 40 7.01 7.89 8.94
CA LEU A 40 6.67 7.64 7.53
C LEU A 40 5.27 8.17 7.17
N ASP A 41 4.87 9.30 7.74
CA ASP A 41 3.58 9.95 7.52
C ASP A 41 3.36 10.47 6.09
N PHE A 42 4.44 10.57 5.30
CA PHE A 42 4.39 10.88 3.87
C PHE A 42 3.95 9.70 2.99
N VAL A 43 3.86 8.47 3.53
CA VAL A 43 3.38 7.31 2.79
C VAL A 43 1.86 7.37 2.72
N ARG A 44 1.32 7.52 1.51
CA ARG A 44 -0.12 7.51 1.27
C ARG A 44 -0.64 6.08 1.38
N VAL A 45 -1.72 5.91 2.14
CA VAL A 45 -2.34 4.61 2.42
C VAL A 45 -3.70 4.57 1.75
N GLU A 46 -3.91 3.57 0.90
CA GLU A 46 -5.12 3.44 0.09
C GLU A 46 -5.61 1.99 0.12
N LEU A 47 -6.90 1.80 -0.19
CA LEU A 47 -7.48 0.47 -0.37
C LEU A 47 -6.99 -0.15 -1.67
N GLY A 48 -6.56 -1.40 -1.58
CA GLY A 48 -6.29 -2.21 -2.75
C GLY A 48 -7.59 -2.73 -3.38
N TYR A 49 -7.50 -3.15 -4.64
CA TYR A 49 -8.61 -3.77 -5.36
C TYR A 49 -8.26 -5.20 -5.75
N SER A 50 -9.22 -6.09 -5.59
CA SER A 50 -9.13 -7.48 -6.02
C SER A 50 -10.03 -7.69 -7.23
N GLN A 51 -9.64 -8.64 -8.08
CA GLN A 51 -10.46 -9.05 -9.21
C GLN A 51 -11.20 -10.34 -8.87
N CYS A 52 -12.52 -10.36 -9.11
CA CYS A 52 -13.31 -11.58 -8.97
C CYS A 52 -12.86 -12.60 -10.02
N PRO A 53 -12.41 -13.81 -9.62
CA PRO A 53 -11.91 -14.81 -10.56
C PRO A 53 -12.99 -15.41 -11.46
N VAL A 54 -14.28 -15.16 -11.14
CA VAL A 54 -15.41 -15.71 -11.89
C VAL A 54 -15.94 -14.75 -12.94
N CYS A 55 -16.16 -13.49 -12.58
CA CYS A 55 -16.76 -12.49 -13.48
C CYS A 55 -15.80 -11.37 -13.91
N GLY A 56 -14.59 -11.31 -13.34
CA GLY A 56 -13.60 -10.28 -13.65
C GLY A 56 -13.89 -8.90 -13.04
N ALA A 57 -14.98 -8.75 -12.29
CA ALA A 57 -15.32 -7.47 -11.64
C ALA A 57 -14.30 -7.12 -10.55
N HIS A 58 -13.94 -5.85 -10.46
CA HIS A 58 -13.11 -5.32 -9.37
C HIS A 58 -13.96 -5.04 -8.14
N PHE A 59 -13.38 -5.27 -6.97
CA PHE A 59 -13.97 -4.94 -5.68
C PHE A 59 -12.88 -4.60 -4.68
N GLU A 60 -13.24 -3.88 -3.61
CA GLU A 60 -12.32 -3.55 -2.53
C GLU A 60 -11.73 -4.82 -1.93
N SER A 61 -10.40 -4.86 -1.78
CA SER A 61 -9.68 -6.01 -1.24
C SER A 61 -9.93 -6.15 0.27
N ALA A 62 -11.14 -6.50 0.70
CA ALA A 62 -11.51 -6.68 2.10
C ALA A 62 -12.40 -7.91 2.27
N PHE A 63 -11.93 -8.89 3.05
CA PHE A 63 -12.64 -10.16 3.29
C PHE A 63 -12.71 -10.42 4.79
N VAL A 64 -13.87 -10.86 5.28
CA VAL A 64 -14.06 -11.22 6.70
C VAL A 64 -14.52 -12.66 6.83
N ILE A 65 -13.82 -13.45 7.66
CA ILE A 65 -14.14 -14.84 7.96
C ILE A 65 -13.91 -15.08 9.45
N GLY A 66 -14.93 -15.54 10.18
CA GLY A 66 -14.80 -15.87 11.61
C GLY A 66 -14.25 -14.71 12.45
N ASN A 67 -14.75 -13.51 12.22
CA ASN A 67 -14.33 -12.25 12.85
C ASN A 67 -12.85 -11.86 12.61
N VAL A 68 -12.22 -12.41 11.57
CA VAL A 68 -10.88 -12.05 11.11
C VAL A 68 -11.00 -11.42 9.73
N GLY A 69 -10.43 -10.23 9.57
CA GLY A 69 -10.38 -9.50 8.31
C GLY A 69 -9.03 -9.64 7.61
N LEU A 70 -9.05 -9.80 6.28
CA LEU A 70 -7.89 -9.66 5.40
C LEU A 70 -8.14 -8.47 4.46
N VAL A 71 -7.31 -7.43 4.58
CA VAL A 71 -7.43 -6.20 3.80
C VAL A 71 -6.18 -5.99 2.95
N GLY A 72 -6.31 -5.95 1.63
CA GLY A 72 -5.24 -5.53 0.72
C GLY A 72 -5.16 -4.01 0.68
N MET A 73 -3.96 -3.47 0.88
CA MET A 73 -3.73 -2.02 0.90
C MET A 73 -2.60 -1.63 -0.04
N TYR A 74 -2.75 -0.48 -0.68
CA TYR A 74 -1.70 0.17 -1.44
C TYR A 74 -0.99 1.21 -0.57
N LEU A 75 0.34 1.19 -0.63
CA LEU A 75 1.24 2.08 0.09
C LEU A 75 2.07 2.82 -0.93
N THR A 76 1.70 4.07 -1.18
CA THR A 76 2.29 4.91 -2.23
C THR A 76 3.30 5.87 -1.62
N LEU A 77 4.51 5.90 -2.16
CA LEU A 77 5.56 6.83 -1.74
C LEU A 77 6.46 7.26 -2.89
N LYS A 78 6.95 8.50 -2.82
CA LYS A 78 7.99 9.01 -3.71
C LYS A 78 9.36 8.56 -3.22
N VAL A 79 10.18 8.01 -4.12
CA VAL A 79 11.58 7.63 -3.90
C VAL A 79 12.44 8.54 -4.74
N TYR A 80 13.21 9.39 -4.06
CA TYR A 80 14.06 10.38 -4.72
C TYR A 80 15.45 9.84 -5.05
N ASN A 81 16.04 10.33 -6.13
CA ASN A 81 17.43 10.08 -6.53
C ASN A 81 17.81 8.59 -6.63
N ALA A 82 16.90 7.74 -7.11
CA ALA A 82 17.22 6.33 -7.34
C ALA A 82 18.06 6.15 -8.61
N GLN A 83 18.91 5.11 -8.63
CA GLN A 83 19.77 4.83 -9.78
C GLN A 83 19.05 4.08 -10.90
N THR A 84 18.11 3.22 -10.53
CA THR A 84 17.29 2.40 -11.42
C THR A 84 15.93 2.15 -10.75
N ILE A 85 14.96 1.62 -11.50
CA ILE A 85 13.66 1.17 -11.00
C ILE A 85 13.84 0.13 -9.87
N GLU A 86 14.76 -0.83 -10.02
CA GLU A 86 15.04 -1.85 -9.01
C GLU A 86 15.69 -1.25 -7.76
N HIS A 87 16.45 -0.16 -7.91
CA HIS A 87 16.94 0.58 -6.76
C HIS A 87 15.79 1.27 -6.01
N ALA A 88 14.86 1.90 -6.74
CA ALA A 88 13.68 2.53 -6.16
C ALA A 88 12.81 1.51 -5.39
N GLU A 89 12.56 0.34 -5.99
CA GLU A 89 11.87 -0.78 -5.34
C GLU A 89 12.53 -1.17 -4.01
N ARG A 90 13.86 -1.37 -4.01
CA ARG A 90 14.58 -1.78 -2.81
C ARG A 90 14.49 -0.73 -1.71
N ILE A 91 14.60 0.55 -2.07
CA ILE A 91 14.44 1.66 -1.12
C ILE A 91 13.03 1.63 -0.53
N ALA A 92 11.99 1.58 -1.38
CA ALA A 92 10.60 1.56 -0.95
C ALA A 92 10.31 0.40 0.02
N LYS A 93 10.69 -0.83 -0.34
CA LYS A 93 10.53 -2.02 0.52
C LYS A 93 11.30 -1.90 1.82
N ALA A 94 12.53 -1.37 1.79
CA ALA A 94 13.35 -1.20 2.99
C ALA A 94 12.78 -0.13 3.93
N VAL A 95 12.21 0.95 3.40
CA VAL A 95 11.60 2.03 4.18
C VAL A 95 10.29 1.55 4.82
N VAL A 96 9.33 1.10 4.02
CA VAL A 96 8.01 0.66 4.50
C VAL A 96 8.13 -0.61 5.37
N GLY A 97 9.06 -1.51 5.03
CA GLY A 97 9.33 -2.73 5.79
C GLY A 97 9.80 -2.50 7.22
N LYS A 98 10.36 -1.32 7.56
CA LYS A 98 10.67 -0.96 8.96
C LYS A 98 9.41 -0.84 9.81
N ALA A 99 8.36 -0.25 9.26
CA ALA A 99 7.06 -0.12 9.93
C ALA A 99 6.27 -1.44 9.93
N LEU A 100 6.34 -2.18 8.83
CA LEU A 100 5.52 -3.37 8.58
C LEU A 100 6.33 -4.69 8.60
N LYS A 101 7.16 -4.90 9.63
CA LYS A 101 8.16 -5.99 9.72
C LYS A 101 7.66 -7.41 9.47
N LYS A 102 6.37 -7.69 9.67
CA LYS A 102 5.76 -9.03 9.52
C LYS A 102 4.72 -9.09 8.39
N VAL A 103 4.68 -8.07 7.54
CA VAL A 103 3.75 -7.97 6.42
C VAL A 103 4.56 -8.17 5.14
N PRO A 104 4.19 -9.12 4.26
CA PRO A 104 4.84 -9.24 2.97
C PRO A 104 4.50 -8.01 2.11
N LEU A 105 5.51 -7.45 1.45
CA LEU A 105 5.36 -6.30 0.55
C LEU A 105 5.65 -6.72 -0.88
N LYS A 106 4.69 -6.49 -1.77
CA LYS A 106 4.83 -6.73 -3.21
C LYS A 106 4.82 -5.38 -3.93
N VAL A 107 5.59 -5.25 -5.01
CA VAL A 107 5.45 -4.08 -5.88
C VAL A 107 4.17 -4.25 -6.69
N TYR A 108 3.29 -3.27 -6.60
CA TYR A 108 2.15 -3.15 -7.49
C TYR A 108 2.53 -2.36 -8.74
N GLU A 109 3.17 -1.21 -8.55
CA GLU A 109 3.52 -0.29 -9.63
C GLU A 109 4.75 0.55 -9.30
N ILE A 110 5.53 0.91 -10.32
CA ILE A 110 6.58 1.92 -10.25
C ILE A 110 6.47 2.83 -11.47
N ARG A 111 6.38 4.13 -11.25
CA ARG A 111 6.38 5.16 -12.31
C ARG A 111 7.55 6.11 -12.07
N GLU A 112 8.28 6.46 -13.14
CA GLU A 112 9.27 7.54 -13.08
C GLU A 112 8.53 8.88 -13.08
N LEU A 113 8.89 9.77 -12.16
CA LEU A 113 8.33 11.10 -12.04
C LEU A 113 9.12 12.03 -12.96
N GLN A 114 8.41 12.81 -13.79
CA GLN A 114 9.02 13.91 -14.51
C GLN A 114 9.14 15.12 -13.55
N GLU A 115 10.18 15.95 -13.73
CA GLU A 115 10.54 17.05 -12.80
C GLU A 115 9.43 18.09 -12.55
N ASP A 116 8.30 18.03 -13.28
CA ASP A 116 7.17 18.96 -13.19
C ASP A 116 5.85 18.36 -12.61
N GLU A 117 5.80 17.08 -12.22
CA GLU A 117 4.61 16.46 -11.60
C GLU A 117 4.65 16.51 -10.06
N ASP A 118 4.35 17.69 -9.51
CA ASP A 118 3.95 17.83 -8.11
C ASP A 118 2.42 17.95 -8.00
N ASP A 119 1.86 17.25 -7.01
CA ASP A 119 0.48 17.38 -6.51
C ASP A 119 -0.73 16.68 -7.18
N GLY A 120 -0.57 15.46 -7.71
CA GLY A 120 -1.77 14.64 -7.92
C GLY A 120 -1.55 13.30 -8.59
N VAL A 121 -1.14 12.28 -7.82
CA VAL A 121 -1.23 10.90 -8.32
C VAL A 121 -2.66 10.42 -8.13
N GLU A 122 -3.44 10.44 -9.20
CA GLU A 122 -4.57 9.53 -9.38
C GLU A 122 -4.02 8.17 -9.78
N VAL A 123 -4.37 7.14 -9.02
CA VAL A 123 -4.19 5.76 -9.46
C VAL A 123 -5.20 5.57 -10.59
N GLU A 124 -4.75 5.61 -11.85
CA GLU A 124 -5.59 5.21 -12.98
C GLU A 124 -5.98 3.74 -12.76
N LEU A 125 -7.27 3.51 -12.51
CA LEU A 125 -7.94 2.21 -12.33
C LEU A 125 -8.69 1.83 -13.62
#